data_AF-A0A1A0WCM4-F1
#
_entry.id   AF-A0A1A0WCM4-F1
#
_cell.length_a   1.000
_cell.length_b   1.000
_cell.length_c   1.000
_cell.angle_alpha   90.00
_cell.angle_beta   90.00
_cell.angle_gamma   90.00
#
_symmetry.space_group_name_H-M   'P 1'
#
loop_
_entity.id
_entity.type
_entity.pdbx_description
1 polymer ?
#
loop_
_entity_poly.entity_id
_entity_poly.type
_entity_poly.pdbx_seq_one_letter_code
_entity_poly.pdbx_strand_id
1 'polypeptide(L)'
;MNDNRISATPALTPRRAPVPRRPSIRARLTARIRSGRLDAMLAVGTPTPPGSAIAARAARLTSITERVAIARVLRRCVHEGANDTIVWSSRIPLHRKNIAAAETTIDAITLRLHSPLPVNARGMARLNRVINDGLGPLYAYGHGDLDGRLGAALAAL
;
A
#
# COMPACT_ATOMS: atom_id res chain seq x y z
N MET A 1 40.66 -42.81 -23.83
CA MET A 1 40.44 -42.41 -22.44
C MET A 1 40.37 -40.89 -22.40
N ASN A 2 39.18 -40.39 -22.08
CA ASN A 2 38.81 -39.02 -21.69
C ASN A 2 38.21 -38.10 -22.75
N ASP A 3 36.89 -38.27 -22.88
CA ASP A 3 35.89 -37.35 -23.39
C ASP A 3 35.90 -36.02 -22.63
N ASN A 4 36.16 -34.91 -23.33
CA ASN A 4 36.02 -33.58 -22.74
C ASN A 4 34.63 -33.02 -23.09
N ARG A 5 33.66 -33.26 -22.19
CA ARG A 5 32.32 -32.69 -22.21
C ARG A 5 32.40 -31.15 -22.18
N ILE A 6 32.08 -30.52 -23.30
CA ILE A 6 31.76 -29.09 -23.36
C ILE A 6 30.40 -28.91 -22.65
N SER A 7 30.45 -28.48 -21.40
CA SER A 7 29.26 -28.04 -20.66
C SER A 7 28.67 -26.81 -21.34
N ALA A 8 27.52 -26.95 -21.96
CA ALA A 8 26.75 -25.84 -22.52
C ALA A 8 26.24 -24.95 -21.38
N THR A 9 26.81 -23.76 -21.26
CA THR A 9 26.30 -22.68 -20.40
C THR A 9 24.92 -22.26 -20.93
N PRO A 10 23.83 -22.34 -20.14
CA PRO A 10 22.54 -21.86 -20.62
C PRO A 10 22.61 -20.33 -20.74
N ALA A 11 22.53 -19.82 -21.96
CA ALA A 11 22.38 -18.41 -22.22
C ALA A 11 21.13 -17.89 -21.50
N LEU A 12 21.33 -17.05 -20.48
CA LEU A 12 20.28 -16.30 -19.82
C LEU A 12 19.63 -15.38 -20.87
N THR A 13 18.50 -15.82 -21.41
CA THR A 13 17.67 -14.99 -22.27
C THR A 13 17.24 -13.76 -21.46
N PRO A 14 17.51 -12.53 -21.92
CA PRO A 14 17.04 -11.35 -21.23
C PRO A 14 15.51 -11.37 -21.25
N ARG A 15 14.92 -11.58 -20.08
CA ARG A 15 13.47 -11.52 -19.86
C ARG A 15 12.99 -10.12 -20.23
N ARG A 16 12.48 -9.99 -21.44
CA ARG A 16 11.98 -8.75 -22.04
C ARG A 16 10.98 -8.12 -21.06
N ALA A 17 11.33 -6.95 -20.52
CA ALA A 17 10.45 -6.21 -19.63
C ALA A 17 9.12 -5.93 -20.37
N PRO A 18 7.95 -6.19 -19.75
CA PRO A 18 6.67 -5.91 -20.39
C PRO A 18 6.57 -4.43 -20.73
N VAL A 19 6.33 -4.12 -22.00
CA VAL A 19 6.08 -2.74 -22.46
C VAL A 19 4.85 -2.20 -21.73
N PRO A 20 4.93 -1.05 -21.02
CA PRO A 20 3.81 -0.52 -20.27
C PRO A 20 2.70 -0.07 -21.24
N ARG A 21 1.69 -0.93 -21.44
CA ARG A 21 0.47 -0.57 -22.16
C ARG A 21 -0.35 0.37 -21.28
N ARG A 22 -0.59 1.59 -21.78
CA ARG A 22 -1.42 2.58 -21.08
C ARG A 22 -2.81 2.00 -20.79
N PRO A 23 -3.26 2.01 -19.53
CA PRO A 23 -4.56 1.43 -19.18
C PRO A 23 -5.69 2.22 -19.85
N SER A 24 -6.67 1.48 -20.37
CA SER A 24 -7.83 2.05 -21.05
C SER A 24 -8.64 2.94 -20.10
N ILE A 25 -9.37 3.92 -20.65
CA ILE A 25 -10.19 4.87 -19.88
C ILE A 25 -11.22 4.13 -19.00
N ARG A 26 -11.81 3.05 -19.53
CA ARG A 26 -12.72 2.16 -18.80
C ARG A 26 -12.02 1.48 -17.62
N ALA A 27 -10.78 1.01 -17.79
CA ALA A 27 -10.01 0.44 -16.67
C ALA A 27 -9.71 1.47 -15.57
N ARG A 28 -9.46 2.73 -15.93
CA ARG A 28 -9.28 3.82 -14.95
C ARG A 28 -10.56 4.13 -14.18
N LEU A 29 -11.72 4.12 -14.84
CA LEU A 29 -13.01 4.36 -14.21
C LEU A 29 -13.42 3.19 -13.31
N THR A 30 -13.28 1.95 -13.78
CA THR A 30 -13.54 0.74 -12.97
C THR A 30 -12.60 0.66 -11.77
N ALA A 31 -11.35 1.10 -11.87
CA ALA A 31 -10.43 1.16 -10.73
C ALA A 31 -10.82 2.21 -9.68
N ARG A 32 -11.58 3.24 -10.06
CA ARG A 32 -12.17 4.19 -9.10
C ARG A 32 -13.42 3.63 -8.44
N ILE A 33 -14.27 2.90 -9.19
CA ILE A 33 -15.54 2.34 -8.70
C ILE A 33 -15.34 1.04 -7.90
N ARG A 34 -14.34 0.22 -8.25
CA ARG A 34 -13.98 -1.04 -7.59
C ARG A 34 -12.65 -0.95 -6.84
N SER A 35 -12.25 0.25 -6.42
CA SER A 35 -11.00 0.49 -5.71
C SER A 35 -10.82 -0.47 -4.54
N GLY A 36 -11.84 -0.61 -3.68
CA GLY A 36 -11.79 -1.52 -2.52
C GLY A 36 -11.56 -2.99 -2.90
N ARG A 37 -12.18 -3.49 -3.98
CA ARG A 37 -12.00 -4.88 -4.42
C ARG A 37 -10.62 -5.12 -5.03
N LEU A 38 -10.13 -4.19 -5.84
CA LEU A 38 -8.79 -4.31 -6.44
C LEU A 38 -7.69 -4.16 -5.37
N ASP A 39 -7.90 -3.29 -4.39
CA ASP A 39 -6.99 -3.11 -3.26
C ASP A 39 -6.99 -4.38 -2.38
N ALA A 40 -8.15 -5.01 -2.17
CA ALA A 40 -8.21 -6.30 -1.49
C ALA A 40 -7.42 -7.39 -2.24
N MET A 41 -7.55 -7.49 -3.56
CA MET A 41 -6.75 -8.43 -4.37
C MET A 41 -5.24 -8.13 -4.27
N LEU A 42 -4.85 -6.86 -4.34
CA LEU A 42 -3.45 -6.45 -4.20
C LEU A 42 -2.90 -6.73 -2.79
N ALA A 43 -3.69 -6.54 -1.74
CA ALA A 43 -3.30 -6.80 -0.36
C ALA A 43 -3.01 -8.28 -0.07
N VAL A 44 -3.72 -9.19 -0.76
CA VAL A 44 -3.50 -10.64 -0.71
C VAL A 44 -2.30 -11.05 -1.57
N GLY A 45 -1.92 -10.25 -2.56
CA GLY A 45 -0.78 -10.51 -3.45
C GLY A 45 -1.18 -11.14 -4.78
N THR A 46 -2.40 -10.89 -5.26
CA THR A 46 -2.84 -11.40 -6.57
C THR A 46 -1.90 -10.93 -7.68
N PRO A 47 -1.56 -11.80 -8.66
CA PRO A 47 -0.74 -11.41 -9.80
C PRO A 47 -1.30 -10.19 -10.53
N THR A 48 -0.40 -9.37 -11.10
CA THR A 48 -0.75 -8.15 -11.84
C THR A 48 -0.36 -8.26 -13.32
N PRO A 49 -1.17 -8.96 -14.15
CA PRO A 49 -0.90 -9.07 -15.57
C PRO A 49 -0.80 -7.68 -16.23
N PRO A 50 0.21 -7.41 -17.08
CA PRO A 50 0.33 -6.13 -17.78
C PRO A 50 -0.94 -5.77 -18.56
N GLY A 51 -1.39 -4.51 -18.46
CA GLY A 51 -2.60 -4.03 -19.12
C GLY A 51 -3.92 -4.37 -18.41
N SER A 52 -3.89 -5.14 -17.31
CA SER A 52 -5.08 -5.40 -16.50
C SER A 52 -5.47 -4.21 -15.62
N ALA A 53 -6.73 -4.20 -15.16
CA ALA A 53 -7.21 -3.17 -14.21
C ALA A 53 -6.45 -3.22 -12.87
N ILE A 54 -6.03 -4.41 -12.41
CA ILE A 54 -5.27 -4.56 -11.17
C ILE A 54 -3.84 -4.00 -11.31
N ALA A 55 -3.20 -4.16 -12.47
CA ALA A 55 -1.89 -3.55 -12.75
C ALA A 55 -2.00 -2.01 -12.83
N ALA A 56 -3.07 -1.48 -13.43
CA ALA A 56 -3.34 -0.05 -13.47
C ALA A 56 -3.55 0.54 -12.05
N ARG A 57 -4.28 -0.20 -11.19
CA ARG A 57 -4.49 0.20 -9.80
C ARG A 57 -3.20 0.13 -8.98
N ALA A 58 -2.40 -0.91 -9.18
CA ALA A 58 -1.08 -1.05 -8.55
C ALA A 58 -0.17 0.13 -8.87
N ALA A 59 -0.04 0.51 -10.15
CA ALA A 59 0.77 1.65 -10.58
C ALA A 59 0.27 2.99 -9.99
N ARG A 60 -1.04 3.14 -9.81
CA ARG A 60 -1.60 4.32 -9.15
C ARG A 60 -1.29 4.33 -7.64
N LEU A 61 -1.44 3.19 -6.97
CA LEU A 61 -1.15 3.04 -5.54
C LEU A 61 0.32 3.34 -5.21
N THR A 62 1.24 2.95 -6.08
CA THR A 62 2.68 3.18 -5.88
C THR A 62 3.15 4.54 -6.41
N SER A 63 2.26 5.36 -6.99
CA SER A 63 2.60 6.69 -7.47
C SER A 63 3.04 7.61 -6.34
N ILE A 64 3.95 8.54 -6.63
CA ILE A 64 4.47 9.51 -5.65
C ILE A 64 3.33 10.29 -4.99
N THR A 65 2.35 10.74 -5.77
CA THR A 65 1.20 11.48 -5.25
C THR A 65 0.41 10.67 -4.22
N GLU A 66 0.16 9.38 -4.48
CA GLU A 66 -0.58 8.53 -3.55
C GLU A 66 0.25 8.23 -2.29
N ARG A 67 1.55 7.96 -2.44
CA ARG A 67 2.47 7.76 -1.31
C ARG A 67 2.48 8.96 -0.36
N VAL A 68 2.61 10.16 -0.93
CA VAL A 68 2.57 11.42 -0.16
C VAL A 68 1.20 11.64 0.47
N ALA A 69 0.11 11.34 -0.24
CA ALA A 69 -1.24 11.46 0.31
C ALA A 69 -1.44 10.54 1.53
N ILE A 70 -1.04 9.27 1.44
CA ILE A 70 -1.13 8.31 2.55
C ILE A 70 -0.25 8.77 3.73
N ALA A 71 0.99 9.16 3.47
CA ALA A 71 1.88 9.68 4.50
C ALA A 71 1.30 10.92 5.22
N ARG A 72 0.67 11.83 4.48
CA ARG A 72 0.00 13.02 5.05
C ARG A 72 -1.20 12.65 5.92
N VAL A 73 -1.99 11.66 5.50
CA VAL A 73 -3.13 11.18 6.30
C VAL A 73 -2.63 10.58 7.61
N LEU A 74 -1.61 9.71 7.56
CA LEU A 74 -1.06 9.08 8.76
C LEU A 74 -0.48 10.11 9.74
N ARG A 75 0.32 11.07 9.26
CA ARG A 75 0.84 12.17 10.10
C ARG A 75 -0.27 13.01 10.71
N ARG A 76 -1.33 13.27 9.95
CA ARG A 76 -2.50 13.99 10.46
C ARG A 76 -3.18 13.21 11.57
N CYS A 77 -3.34 11.89 11.43
CA CYS A 77 -3.93 11.05 12.48
C CYS A 77 -3.11 11.07 13.77
N VAL A 78 -1.77 11.04 13.69
CA VAL A 78 -0.90 11.19 14.89
C VAL A 78 -1.08 12.57 15.52
N HIS A 79 -1.04 13.63 14.72
CA HIS A 79 -1.21 15.00 15.21
C HIS A 79 -2.60 15.21 15.85
N GLU A 80 -3.67 14.75 15.20
CA GLU A 80 -5.05 14.81 15.73
C GLU A 80 -5.23 13.89 16.95
N GLY A 81 -4.53 12.76 17.01
CA GLY A 81 -4.55 11.84 18.14
C GLY A 81 -3.87 12.40 19.39
N ALA A 82 -2.81 13.20 19.20
CA ALA A 82 -2.07 13.87 20.27
C ALA A 82 -2.77 15.13 20.80
N ASN A 83 -3.54 15.82 19.95
CA ASN A 83 -4.28 17.02 20.35
C ASN A 83 -5.58 16.63 21.09
N ASP A 84 -5.74 17.14 22.31
CA ASP A 84 -6.93 16.86 23.13
C ASP A 84 -8.17 17.69 22.73
N THR A 85 -8.03 18.56 21.73
CA THR A 85 -9.07 19.49 21.30
C THR A 85 -10.28 18.72 20.76
N ILE A 86 -11.40 18.75 21.49
CA ILE A 86 -12.69 18.23 21.03
C ILE A 86 -13.20 19.20 19.96
N VAL A 87 -12.85 18.93 18.70
CA VAL A 87 -13.44 19.63 17.57
C VAL A 87 -14.73 18.90 17.22
N TRP A 88 -15.88 19.56 17.37
CA TRP A 88 -17.16 19.07 16.86
C TRP A 88 -17.06 18.95 15.33
N SER A 89 -16.73 17.76 14.86
CA SER A 89 -16.52 17.45 13.45
C SER A 89 -17.43 16.30 13.06
N SER A 90 -17.97 16.33 11.84
CA SER A 90 -18.72 15.19 11.26
C SER A 90 -17.80 13.99 10.92
N ARG A 91 -16.51 14.06 11.25
CA ARG A 91 -15.54 12.98 11.02
C ARG A 91 -15.66 11.93 12.11
N ILE A 92 -15.45 10.67 11.75
CA ILE A 92 -15.40 9.56 12.71
C ILE A 92 -14.25 9.83 13.70
N PRO A 93 -14.51 9.81 15.03
CA PRO A 93 -13.46 10.04 16.02
C PRO A 93 -12.31 9.03 15.90
N LEU A 94 -11.08 9.46 16.19
CA LEU A 94 -9.88 8.63 16.12
C LEU A 94 -9.63 7.85 17.43
N HIS A 95 -9.08 6.64 17.33
CA HIS A 95 -8.72 5.84 18.50
C HIS A 95 -7.35 6.25 19.06
N ARG A 96 -7.32 7.36 19.82
CA ARG A 96 -6.09 8.00 20.32
C ARG A 96 -5.06 7.04 20.92
N LYS A 97 -5.49 6.13 21.82
CA LYS A 97 -4.59 5.15 22.46
C LYS A 97 -3.92 4.19 21.47
N ASN A 98 -4.63 3.79 20.42
CA ASN A 98 -4.08 2.88 19.40
C ASN A 98 -3.11 3.64 18.50
N ILE A 99 -3.44 4.88 18.16
CA ILE A 99 -2.57 5.73 17.35
C ILE A 99 -1.28 6.05 18.10
N ALA A 100 -1.37 6.39 19.39
CA ALA A 100 -0.19 6.61 20.24
C ALA A 100 0.67 5.34 20.38
N ALA A 101 0.05 4.17 20.56
CA ALA A 101 0.78 2.90 20.60
C ALA A 101 1.49 2.57 19.26
N ALA A 102 0.89 2.97 18.13
CA ALA A 102 1.42 2.72 16.79
C ALA A 102 2.27 3.87 16.21
N GLU A 103 2.58 4.91 16.99
CA GLU A 103 3.24 6.14 16.53
C GLU A 103 4.59 5.84 15.84
N THR A 104 5.43 5.04 16.48
CA THR A 104 6.72 4.60 15.93
C THR A 104 6.58 3.91 14.57
N THR A 105 5.58 3.04 14.43
CA THR A 105 5.31 2.32 13.19
C THR A 105 4.78 3.26 12.10
N ILE A 106 3.93 4.23 12.48
CA ILE A 106 3.44 5.28 11.56
C ILE A 106 4.60 6.13 11.04
N ASP A 107 5.55 6.50 11.90
CA ASP A 107 6.73 7.27 11.51
C ASP A 107 7.64 6.48 10.57
N ALA A 108 7.88 5.20 10.87
CA ALA A 108 8.65 4.32 10.00
C ALA A 108 8.01 4.17 8.61
N ILE A 109 6.69 3.98 8.54
CA ILE A 109 5.94 3.97 7.28
C ILE A 109 6.12 5.30 6.56
N THR A 110 5.95 6.41 7.27
CA THR A 110 6.02 7.73 6.66
C THR A 110 7.41 8.02 6.09
N LEU A 111 8.48 7.62 6.78
CA LEU A 111 9.85 7.71 6.29
C LEU A 111 10.03 6.86 5.02
N ARG A 112 9.55 5.62 5.03
CA ARG A 112 9.57 4.71 3.88
C ARG A 112 8.80 5.26 2.67
N LEU A 113 7.68 5.95 2.89
CA LEU A 113 6.87 6.56 1.83
C LEU A 113 7.46 7.85 1.26
N HIS A 114 8.39 8.51 1.96
CA HIS A 114 9.12 9.67 1.43
C HIS A 114 10.44 9.27 0.75
N SER A 115 10.96 8.07 1.03
CA SER A 115 12.16 7.54 0.37
C SER A 115 12.01 7.53 -1.16
N PRO A 116 13.08 7.77 -1.94
CA PRO A 116 13.06 7.64 -3.40
C PRO A 116 12.93 6.18 -3.87
N LEU A 117 13.10 5.21 -2.97
CA LEU A 117 13.02 3.80 -3.28
C LEU A 117 11.60 3.37 -3.71
N PRO A 118 11.48 2.42 -4.66
CA PRO A 118 10.18 1.88 -5.05
C PRO A 118 9.51 1.20 -3.85
N VAL A 119 8.19 1.32 -3.80
CA VAL A 119 7.32 0.66 -2.81
C VAL A 119 6.44 -0.36 -3.50
N ASN A 120 6.13 -1.44 -2.80
CA ASN A 120 5.31 -2.51 -3.31
C ASN A 120 3.81 -2.17 -3.18
N ALA A 121 3.05 -2.47 -4.23
CA ALA A 121 1.60 -2.23 -4.29
C ALA A 121 0.83 -2.99 -3.20
N ARG A 122 1.34 -4.13 -2.72
CA ARG A 122 0.73 -4.90 -1.64
C ARG A 122 0.72 -4.12 -0.32
N GLY A 123 1.86 -3.59 0.11
CA GLY A 123 1.96 -2.76 1.31
C GLY A 123 1.08 -1.52 1.18
N MET A 124 1.16 -0.83 0.03
CA MET A 124 0.31 0.34 -0.25
C MET A 124 -1.18 0.02 -0.17
N ALA A 125 -1.63 -1.12 -0.69
CA ALA A 125 -3.02 -1.55 -0.62
C ALA A 125 -3.46 -1.88 0.80
N ARG A 126 -2.58 -2.49 1.61
CA ARG A 126 -2.84 -2.75 3.04
C ARG A 126 -2.98 -1.45 3.83
N LEU A 127 -2.10 -0.47 3.61
CA LEU A 127 -2.22 0.86 4.21
C LEU A 127 -3.54 1.54 3.84
N ASN A 128 -3.89 1.52 2.55
CA ASN A 128 -5.13 2.09 2.06
C ASN A 128 -6.35 1.41 2.72
N ARG A 129 -6.30 0.09 2.91
CA ARG A 129 -7.34 -0.65 3.63
C ARG A 129 -7.45 -0.24 5.09
N VAL A 130 -6.34 -0.12 5.83
CA VAL A 130 -6.37 0.30 7.25
C VAL A 130 -6.98 1.69 7.41
N ILE A 131 -6.65 2.62 6.51
CA ILE A 131 -7.15 4.00 6.55
C ILE A 131 -8.65 4.08 6.21
N ASN A 132 -9.11 3.31 5.23
CA ASN A 132 -10.51 3.36 4.77
C ASN A 132 -11.44 2.36 5.48
N ASP A 133 -10.90 1.50 6.34
CA ASP A 133 -11.70 0.62 7.20
C ASP A 133 -12.29 1.45 8.34
N GLY A 134 -13.49 2.01 8.12
CA GLY A 134 -14.19 2.87 9.09
C GLY A 134 -14.57 2.17 10.40
N LEU A 135 -14.54 0.82 10.41
CA LEU A 135 -14.72 -0.02 11.60
C LEU A 135 -13.39 -0.58 12.12
N GLY A 136 -12.27 -0.13 11.54
CA GLY A 136 -10.93 -0.57 11.85
C GLY A 136 -10.31 0.16 13.04
N PRO A 137 -9.18 -0.33 13.55
CA PRO A 137 -8.59 0.09 14.82
C PRO A 137 -7.98 1.51 14.83
N LEU A 138 -8.05 2.21 13.68
CA LEU A 138 -7.71 3.63 13.56
C LEU A 138 -8.78 4.52 14.20
N TYR A 139 -10.04 4.09 14.17
CA TYR A 139 -11.20 4.87 14.59
C TYR A 139 -11.70 4.42 15.97
N ALA A 140 -12.22 5.36 16.76
CA ALA A 140 -12.54 5.17 18.18
C ALA A 140 -13.53 4.02 18.45
N TYR A 141 -14.46 3.79 17.53
CA TYR A 141 -15.46 2.71 17.62
C TYR A 141 -15.03 1.44 16.88
N GLY A 142 -13.86 1.45 16.25
CA GLY A 142 -13.33 0.30 15.56
C GLY A 142 -12.55 -0.63 16.49
N HIS A 143 -12.32 -1.85 16.03
CA HIS A 143 -11.67 -2.89 16.82
C HIS A 143 -10.43 -3.46 16.12
N GLY A 144 -9.53 -4.01 16.94
CA GLY A 144 -8.34 -4.73 16.50
C GLY A 144 -7.03 -4.03 16.84
N ASP A 145 -5.95 -4.60 16.34
CA ASP A 145 -4.59 -4.11 16.53
C ASP A 145 -4.18 -3.22 15.37
N LEU A 146 -4.00 -1.92 15.64
CA LEU A 146 -3.52 -0.96 14.65
C LEU A 146 -2.04 -1.19 14.33
N ASP A 147 -1.22 -1.39 15.36
CA ASP A 147 0.22 -1.49 15.21
C ASP A 147 0.59 -2.73 14.41
N GLY A 148 0.03 -3.91 14.73
CA GLY A 148 0.25 -5.13 13.97
C GLY A 148 -0.23 -5.04 12.52
N ARG A 149 -1.37 -4.37 12.25
CA ARG A 149 -1.85 -4.15 10.87
C ARG A 149 -0.93 -3.22 10.08
N LEU A 150 -0.43 -2.15 10.71
CA LEU A 150 0.51 -1.22 10.09
C LEU A 150 1.90 -1.87 9.91
N GLY A 151 2.38 -2.64 10.88
CA GLY A 151 3.62 -3.42 10.78
C GLY A 151 3.57 -4.44 9.65
N ALA A 152 2.45 -5.17 9.51
CA ALA A 152 2.25 -6.08 8.39
C ALA A 152 2.15 -5.38 7.03
N ALA A 153 1.72 -4.11 7.00
CA ALA A 153 1.75 -3.29 5.80
C ALA A 153 3.18 -2.82 5.49
N LEU A 154 3.91 -2.34 6.50
CA LEU A 154 5.31 -1.90 6.42
C LEU A 154 6.23 -3.02 5.92
N ALA A 155 6.08 -4.22 6.45
CA ALA A 155 6.83 -5.41 6.01
C ALA A 155 6.57 -5.77 4.53
N ALA A 156 5.47 -5.28 3.96
CA ALA A 156 5.09 -5.50 2.58
C ALA A 156 5.32 -4.29 1.65
N LEU A 157 6.05 -3.24 2.09
CA LEU A 157 6.40 -2.03 1.32
C LEU A 157 7.76 -2.12 0.61
#